data_AF-A0A6H2A4K9-F1
#
_entry.id   AF-A0A6H2A4K9-F1
#
_cell.length_a   1.000
_cell.length_b   1.000
_cell.length_c   1.000
_cell.angle_alpha   90.00
_cell.angle_beta   90.00
_cell.angle_gamma   90.00
#
_symmetry.space_group_name_H-M   'P 1'
#
loop_
_entity.id
_entity.type
_entity.pdbx_description
1 polymer ?
#
loop_
_entity_poly.entity_id
_entity_poly.type
_entity_poly.pdbx_seq_one_letter_code
_entity_poly.pdbx_strand_id
1 'polypeptide(L)'
;IKVYHLNEEQATLLITYMKNTLPVRRFKKALVKQFYIMQKELSSREVTRRIGKEAREALTNAIQALPDSPHKAMKYKHYTDLVYVIVFGKNSKQLREEYGIDKDSVLRNMFSANEMDKVLKLENQVGVLLQLGFDYKQIKEVISKARLTA
;
A
#
# COMPACT_ATOMS: atom_id res chain seq x y z
N ILE A 1 21.64 -3.15 50.43
CA ILE A 1 20.97 -3.81 49.29
C ILE A 1 21.61 -3.28 48.02
N LYS A 2 22.09 -4.14 47.12
CA LYS A 2 22.68 -3.72 45.84
C LYS A 2 21.56 -3.70 44.79
N VAL A 3 21.32 -2.54 44.17
CA VAL A 3 20.29 -2.37 43.14
C VAL A 3 20.98 -2.38 41.78
N TYR A 4 20.53 -3.25 40.89
CA TYR A 4 21.05 -3.35 39.53
C TYR A 4 20.04 -2.77 38.55
N HIS A 5 20.50 -1.91 37.65
CA HIS A 5 19.70 -1.35 36.56
C HIS A 5 19.97 -2.17 35.30
N LEU A 6 18.91 -2.78 34.74
CA LEU A 6 18.98 -3.59 33.53
C LEU A 6 18.22 -2.89 32.40
N ASN A 7 18.72 -3.01 31.18
CA ASN A 7 17.95 -2.67 29.99
C ASN A 7 16.94 -3.78 29.64
N GLU A 8 16.08 -3.54 28.65
CA GLU A 8 15.01 -4.48 28.28
C GLU A 8 15.53 -5.86 27.86
N GLU A 9 16.60 -5.90 27.07
CA GLU A 9 17.22 -7.15 26.61
C GLU A 9 17.84 -7.94 27.76
N GLN A 10 18.60 -7.26 28.63
CA GLN A 10 19.23 -7.86 29.81
C GLN A 10 18.19 -8.41 30.79
N ALA A 11 17.11 -7.66 31.05
CA ALA A 11 16.02 -8.10 31.92
C ALA A 11 15.28 -9.31 31.32
N THR A 12 15.02 -9.29 30.02
CA THR A 12 14.35 -10.39 29.31
C THR A 12 15.19 -11.66 29.31
N LEU A 13 16.50 -11.53 29.03
CA LEU A 13 17.44 -12.63 29.09
C LEU A 13 17.54 -13.22 30.50
N LEU A 14 17.67 -12.35 31.52
CA LEU A 14 17.74 -12.77 32.91
C LEU A 14 16.48 -13.55 33.31
N ILE A 15 15.29 -13.03 33.03
CA ILE A 15 14.02 -13.69 33.34
C ILE A 15 13.88 -15.04 32.64
N THR A 16 14.48 -15.20 31.46
CA THR A 16 14.50 -16.47 30.74
C THR A 16 15.18 -17.58 31.56
N TYR A 17 16.31 -17.25 32.20
CA TYR A 17 17.05 -18.17 33.07
C TYR A 17 16.44 -18.37 34.46
N MET A 18 15.54 -17.47 34.90
CA MET A 18 14.91 -17.59 36.21
C MET A 18 13.97 -18.81 36.31
N LYS A 19 13.91 -19.39 37.52
CA LYS A 19 12.95 -20.45 37.88
C LYS A 19 11.51 -19.99 37.60
N ASN A 20 10.66 -20.92 37.19
CA ASN A 20 9.27 -20.67 36.78
C ASN A 20 8.31 -20.44 37.97
N THR A 21 8.61 -19.45 38.81
CA THR A 21 7.68 -18.95 39.83
C THR A 21 6.45 -18.31 39.18
N LEU A 22 5.37 -18.13 39.95
CA LEU A 22 4.13 -17.51 39.47
C LEU A 22 4.36 -16.16 38.75
N PRO A 23 5.15 -15.21 39.28
CA PRO A 23 5.45 -13.95 38.61
C PRO A 23 6.24 -14.14 37.29
N VAL A 24 7.28 -14.99 37.30
CA VAL A 24 8.12 -15.26 36.13
C VAL A 24 7.30 -15.90 35.01
N ARG A 25 6.40 -16.84 35.34
CA ARG A 25 5.49 -17.47 34.36
C ARG A 25 4.51 -16.47 33.75
N ARG A 26 3.97 -15.55 34.55
CA ARG A 26 3.08 -14.48 34.05
C ARG A 26 3.81 -13.58 33.07
N PHE A 27 5.03 -13.16 33.40
CA PHE A 27 5.87 -12.36 32.50
C PHE A 27 6.16 -13.11 31.19
N LYS A 28 6.66 -14.35 31.26
CA LYS A 28 6.97 -15.16 30.07
C LYS A 28 5.75 -15.34 29.16
N LYS A 29 4.56 -15.60 29.73
CA LYS A 29 3.31 -15.70 28.96
C LYS A 29 2.93 -14.39 28.27
N ALA A 30 3.06 -13.26 28.97
CA ALA A 30 2.78 -11.95 28.39
C ALA A 30 3.74 -11.63 27.24
N LEU A 31 5.04 -11.92 27.42
CA LEU A 31 6.07 -11.73 26.40
C LEU A 31 5.79 -12.57 25.16
N VAL A 32 5.47 -13.87 25.33
CA VAL A 32 5.10 -14.75 24.21
C VAL A 32 3.84 -14.24 23.48
N LYS A 33 2.82 -13.80 24.23
CA LYS A 33 1.60 -13.22 23.63
C LYS A 33 1.93 -12.00 22.77
N GLN A 34 2.72 -11.06 23.29
CA GLN A 34 3.08 -9.85 22.54
C GLN A 34 3.95 -10.16 21.32
N PHE A 35 4.88 -11.11 21.44
CA PHE A 35 5.68 -11.57 20.31
C PHE A 35 4.81 -12.06 19.14
N TYR A 36 3.81 -12.91 19.40
CA TYR A 36 2.93 -13.42 18.34
C TYR A 36 2.00 -12.35 17.77
N ILE A 37 1.58 -11.35 18.57
CA ILE A 37 0.84 -10.19 18.08
C ILE A 37 1.71 -9.40 17.09
N MET A 38 2.95 -9.09 17.47
CA MET A 38 3.90 -8.37 16.63
C MET A 38 4.25 -9.15 15.36
N GLN A 39 4.48 -10.46 15.47
CA GLN A 39 4.76 -11.33 14.32
C GLN A 39 3.59 -11.33 13.33
N LYS A 40 2.35 -11.45 13.83
CA LYS A 40 1.15 -11.39 13.00
C LYS A 40 1.02 -10.04 12.31
N GLU A 41 1.28 -8.95 13.02
CA GLU A 41 1.26 -7.61 12.44
C GLU A 41 2.31 -7.44 11.34
N LEU A 42 3.56 -7.84 11.58
CA LEU A 42 4.63 -7.78 10.59
C LEU A 42 4.30 -8.62 9.34
N SER A 43 3.86 -9.86 9.52
CA SER A 43 3.46 -10.72 8.38
C SER A 43 2.32 -10.11 7.58
N SER A 44 1.33 -9.50 8.23
CA SER A 44 0.23 -8.81 7.53
C SER A 44 0.71 -7.59 6.73
N ARG A 45 1.71 -6.85 7.24
CA ARG A 45 2.34 -5.73 6.54
C ARG A 45 3.15 -6.23 5.35
N GLU A 46 3.87 -7.34 5.47
CA GLU A 46 4.61 -7.96 4.37
C GLU A 46 3.69 -8.45 3.25
N VAL A 47 2.57 -9.09 3.60
CA VAL A 47 1.55 -9.52 2.64
C VAL A 47 0.96 -8.31 1.91
N THR A 48 0.56 -7.27 2.65
CA THR A 48 0.04 -6.02 2.05
C THR A 48 1.07 -5.35 1.15
N ARG A 49 2.35 -5.33 1.55
CA ARG A 49 3.45 -4.77 0.76
C ARG A 49 3.74 -5.59 -0.50
N ARG A 50 3.69 -6.92 -0.42
CA ARG A 50 3.83 -7.81 -1.58
C ARG A 50 2.70 -7.63 -2.56
N ILE A 51 1.44 -7.62 -2.09
CA ILE A 51 0.27 -7.36 -2.93
C ILE A 51 0.38 -5.99 -3.61
N GLY A 52 0.77 -4.95 -2.86
CA GLY A 52 0.99 -3.62 -3.43
C GLY A 52 2.13 -3.57 -4.45
N LYS A 53 3.20 -4.35 -4.25
CA LYS A 53 4.33 -4.46 -5.18
C LYS A 53 3.94 -5.23 -6.45
N GLU A 54 3.27 -6.37 -6.32
CA GLU A 54 2.78 -7.19 -7.43
C GLU A 54 1.75 -6.42 -8.29
N ALA A 55 0.84 -5.67 -7.67
CA ALA A 55 -0.07 -4.77 -8.39
C ALA A 55 0.68 -3.66 -9.16
N ARG A 56 1.73 -3.08 -8.56
CA ARG A 56 2.55 -2.04 -9.21
C ARG A 56 3.38 -2.59 -10.37
N GLU A 57 3.90 -3.81 -10.24
CA GLU A 57 4.64 -4.51 -11.30
C GLU A 57 3.70 -4.88 -12.45
N ALA A 58 2.47 -5.34 -12.20
CA ALA A 58 1.50 -5.65 -13.24
C ALA A 58 1.16 -4.43 -14.12
N LEU A 59 0.89 -3.26 -13.51
CA LEU A 59 0.61 -2.02 -14.23
C LEU A 59 1.85 -1.52 -14.99
N THR A 60 3.03 -1.55 -14.36
CA THR A 60 4.28 -1.09 -14.98
C THR A 60 4.64 -1.96 -16.19
N ASN A 61 4.50 -3.28 -16.06
CA ASN A 61 4.79 -4.23 -17.14
C ASN A 61 3.78 -4.12 -18.30
N ALA A 62 2.49 -3.95 -18.01
CA ALA A 62 1.46 -3.73 -19.03
C ALA A 62 1.73 -2.45 -19.85
N ILE A 63 2.24 -1.39 -19.19
CA ILE A 63 2.58 -0.14 -19.85
C ILE A 63 3.89 -0.24 -20.62
N GLN A 64 4.87 -0.98 -20.12
CA GLN A 64 6.11 -1.24 -20.87
C GLN A 64 5.86 -2.09 -22.12
N ALA A 65 4.92 -3.03 -22.08
CA ALA A 65 4.53 -3.90 -23.20
C ALA A 65 3.79 -3.18 -24.34
N LEU A 66 3.34 -1.94 -24.14
CA LEU A 66 2.77 -1.14 -25.24
C LEU A 66 3.87 -0.78 -26.26
N PRO A 67 3.59 -0.87 -27.58
CA PRO A 67 4.55 -0.55 -28.62
C PRO A 67 5.09 0.88 -28.43
N ASP A 68 6.41 1.03 -28.60
CA ASP A 68 7.08 2.31 -28.38
C ASP A 68 6.48 3.37 -29.30
N SER A 69 5.75 4.28 -28.67
CA SER A 69 5.21 5.47 -29.29
C SER A 69 5.91 6.66 -28.65
N PRO A 70 6.32 7.68 -29.42
CA PRO A 70 6.94 8.90 -28.87
C PRO A 70 6.06 9.61 -27.81
N HIS A 71 4.78 9.23 -27.68
CA HIS A 71 3.85 9.72 -26.67
C HIS A 71 3.58 8.76 -25.50
N LYS A 72 4.37 7.69 -25.32
CA LYS A 72 4.20 6.66 -24.27
C LYS A 72 4.22 7.23 -22.84
N ALA A 73 5.11 8.19 -22.57
CA ALA A 73 5.14 8.92 -21.29
C ALA A 73 3.86 9.76 -21.04
N MET A 74 3.28 10.34 -22.11
CA MET A 74 2.04 11.11 -22.03
C MET A 74 0.84 10.18 -21.74
N LYS A 75 0.82 8.97 -22.32
CA LYS A 75 -0.21 7.97 -22.07
C LYS A 75 -0.30 7.57 -20.59
N TYR A 76 0.84 7.32 -19.93
CA TYR A 76 0.86 6.94 -18.50
C TYR A 76 0.20 8.00 -17.61
N LYS A 77 0.52 9.27 -17.85
CA LYS A 77 -0.06 10.40 -17.11
C LYS A 77 -1.58 10.47 -17.31
N HIS A 78 -2.07 10.32 -18.54
CA HIS A 78 -3.50 10.37 -18.84
C HIS A 78 -4.29 9.25 -18.15
N TYR A 79 -3.76 8.02 -18.11
CA TYR A 79 -4.41 6.93 -17.39
C TYR A 79 -4.41 7.14 -15.87
N THR A 80 -3.30 7.63 -15.32
CA THR A 80 -3.21 7.95 -13.89
C THR A 80 -4.19 9.06 -13.50
N ASP A 81 -4.24 10.14 -14.28
CA ASP A 81 -5.20 11.23 -14.09
C ASP A 81 -6.64 10.75 -14.24
N LEU A 82 -6.92 9.84 -15.17
CA LEU A 82 -8.24 9.23 -15.34
C LEU A 82 -8.67 8.43 -14.11
N VAL A 83 -7.76 7.63 -13.53
CA VAL A 83 -8.05 6.91 -12.29
C VAL A 83 -8.36 7.88 -11.16
N TYR A 84 -7.59 8.96 -11.00
CA TYR A 84 -7.85 9.93 -9.94
C TYR A 84 -9.13 10.74 -10.14
N VAL A 85 -9.43 11.15 -11.38
CA VAL A 85 -10.71 11.81 -11.68
C VAL A 85 -11.86 10.89 -11.36
N ILE A 86 -11.72 9.60 -11.61
CA ILE A 86 -12.75 8.62 -11.29
C ILE A 86 -12.85 8.47 -9.76
N VAL A 87 -11.75 8.18 -9.04
CA VAL A 87 -11.72 7.97 -7.58
C VAL A 87 -12.15 9.19 -6.78
N PHE A 88 -11.57 10.36 -7.07
CA PHE A 88 -11.66 11.56 -6.25
C PHE A 88 -12.43 12.71 -6.92
N GLY A 89 -12.83 12.57 -8.18
CA GLY A 89 -13.44 13.67 -8.95
C GLY A 89 -12.42 14.72 -9.43
N LYS A 90 -11.13 14.54 -9.13
CA LYS A 90 -10.07 15.53 -9.32
C LYS A 90 -8.86 14.93 -10.01
N ASN A 91 -8.15 15.72 -10.81
CA ASN A 91 -6.91 15.29 -11.45
C ASN A 91 -5.70 15.38 -10.48
N SER A 92 -4.53 14.86 -10.87
CA SER A 92 -3.33 14.87 -10.01
C SER A 92 -2.92 16.28 -9.57
N LYS A 93 -3.16 17.30 -10.39
CA LYS A 93 -2.80 18.69 -10.09
C LYS A 93 -3.73 19.28 -9.03
N GLN A 94 -5.03 19.08 -9.20
CA GLN A 94 -6.07 19.53 -8.26
C GLN A 94 -5.93 18.84 -6.90
N LEU A 95 -5.59 17.55 -6.87
CA LEU A 95 -5.32 16.86 -5.61
C LEU A 95 -4.11 17.44 -4.89
N ARG A 96 -3.02 17.75 -5.61
CA ARG A 96 -1.84 18.39 -5.00
C ARG A 96 -2.15 19.78 -4.44
N GLU A 97 -2.97 20.55 -5.13
CA GLU A 97 -3.45 21.86 -4.67
C GLU A 97 -4.31 21.72 -3.40
N GLU A 98 -5.22 20.74 -3.35
CA GLU A 98 -6.07 20.48 -2.18
C GLU A 98 -5.30 20.03 -0.95
N TYR A 99 -4.31 19.15 -1.12
CA TYR A 99 -3.47 18.71 -0.01
C TYR A 99 -2.34 19.71 0.32
N GLY A 100 -2.18 20.79 -0.47
CA GLY A 100 -1.18 21.83 -0.23
C GLY A 100 0.27 21.35 -0.35
N ILE A 101 0.56 20.42 -1.27
CA ILE A 101 1.87 19.75 -1.34
C ILE A 101 2.63 20.13 -2.61
N ASP A 102 3.95 20.23 -2.46
CA ASP A 102 4.86 20.57 -3.54
C ASP A 102 4.86 19.53 -4.69
N LYS A 103 5.25 19.96 -5.89
CA LYS A 103 5.19 19.15 -7.12
C LYS A 103 5.98 17.85 -7.05
N ASP A 104 7.03 17.82 -6.24
CA ASP A 104 7.95 16.69 -6.08
C ASP A 104 7.50 15.69 -5.00
N SER A 105 6.45 16.01 -4.25
CA SER A 105 5.90 15.12 -3.23
C SER A 105 5.13 13.94 -3.83
N VAL A 106 5.23 12.79 -3.15
CA VAL A 106 4.54 11.56 -3.54
C VAL A 106 3.07 11.65 -3.10
N LEU A 107 2.20 12.10 -4.02
CA LEU A 107 0.76 12.27 -3.78
C LEU A 107 0.08 11.04 -3.16
N ARG A 108 0.51 9.83 -3.52
CA ARG A 108 -0.04 8.57 -3.00
C ARG A 108 0.14 8.37 -1.49
N ASN A 109 1.10 9.05 -0.86
CA ASN A 109 1.31 8.95 0.60
C ASN A 109 0.22 9.66 1.41
N MET A 110 -0.61 10.47 0.76
CA MET A 110 -1.69 11.23 1.41
C MET A 110 -3.02 10.48 1.42
N PHE A 111 -3.14 9.42 0.63
CA PHE A 111 -4.37 8.66 0.50
C PHE A 111 -4.48 7.69 1.68
N SER A 112 -5.67 7.58 2.24
CA SER A 112 -5.97 6.56 3.24
C SER A 112 -5.87 5.15 2.64
N ALA A 113 -5.73 4.12 3.48
CA ALA A 113 -5.64 2.73 3.02
C ALA A 113 -6.84 2.32 2.14
N ASN A 114 -8.05 2.80 2.46
CA ASN A 114 -9.26 2.52 1.68
C ASN A 114 -9.26 3.23 0.32
N GLU A 115 -8.72 4.45 0.24
CA GLU A 115 -8.61 5.20 -1.02
C GLU A 115 -7.54 4.59 -1.92
N MET A 116 -6.40 4.18 -1.34
CA MET A 116 -5.35 3.45 -2.06
C MET A 116 -5.86 2.13 -2.65
N ASP A 117 -6.66 1.37 -1.91
CA ASP A 117 -7.25 0.12 -2.42
C ASP A 117 -8.16 0.37 -3.64
N LYS A 118 -8.98 1.43 -3.60
CA LYS A 118 -9.82 1.83 -4.74
C LYS A 118 -8.99 2.24 -5.95
N VAL A 119 -7.93 3.03 -5.75
CA VAL A 119 -6.99 3.43 -6.81
C VAL A 119 -6.34 2.20 -7.44
N LEU A 120 -5.79 1.29 -6.63
CA LEU A 120 -5.11 0.09 -7.11
C LEU A 120 -6.03 -0.85 -7.90
N LYS A 121 -7.27 -1.05 -7.44
CA LYS A 121 -8.28 -1.85 -8.16
C LYS A 121 -8.57 -1.28 -9.55
N LEU A 122 -8.75 0.04 -9.64
CA LEU A 122 -8.99 0.72 -10.92
C LEU A 122 -7.78 0.69 -11.83
N GLU A 123 -6.57 0.87 -11.30
CA GLU A 123 -5.33 0.74 -12.07
C GLU A 123 -5.19 -0.64 -12.69
N ASN A 124 -5.47 -1.70 -11.92
CA ASN A 124 -5.44 -3.07 -12.44
C ASN A 124 -6.48 -3.28 -13.55
N GLN A 125 -7.70 -2.75 -13.39
CA GLN A 125 -8.74 -2.82 -14.43
C GLN A 125 -8.33 -2.10 -15.72
N VAL A 126 -7.75 -0.89 -15.60
CA VAL A 126 -7.19 -0.15 -16.74
C VAL A 126 -6.09 -0.97 -17.43
N GLY A 127 -5.20 -1.59 -16.66
CA GLY A 127 -4.13 -2.45 -17.17
C GLY A 127 -4.65 -3.64 -17.97
N VAL A 128 -5.68 -4.32 -17.46
CA VAL A 128 -6.34 -5.44 -18.17
C VAL A 128 -6.99 -4.96 -19.47
N LEU A 129 -7.70 -3.83 -19.47
CA LEU A 129 -8.31 -3.28 -20.68
C LEU A 129 -7.27 -2.87 -21.72
N LEU A 130 -6.13 -2.33 -21.29
CA LEU A 130 -5.01 -2.03 -22.18
C LEU A 130 -4.41 -3.28 -22.81
N GLN A 131 -4.24 -4.36 -22.04
CA GLN A 131 -3.75 -5.64 -22.56
C GLN A 131 -4.72 -6.27 -23.57
N LEU A 132 -6.02 -6.06 -23.38
CA LEU A 132 -7.06 -6.48 -24.32
C LEU A 132 -7.14 -5.59 -25.58
N GLY A 133 -6.27 -4.58 -25.71
CA GLY A 133 -6.15 -3.75 -26.91
C GLY A 133 -7.12 -2.57 -26.98
N PHE A 134 -7.81 -2.22 -25.88
CA PHE A 134 -8.70 -1.08 -25.85
C PHE A 134 -7.93 0.25 -25.91
N ASP A 135 -8.51 1.23 -26.60
CA ASP A 135 -7.96 2.58 -26.65
C ASP A 135 -8.36 3.42 -25.41
N TYR A 136 -7.72 4.57 -25.25
CA TYR A 136 -7.98 5.48 -24.11
C TYR A 136 -9.44 5.91 -24.01
N LYS A 137 -10.11 6.19 -25.13
CA LYS A 137 -11.49 6.68 -25.14
C LYS A 137 -12.45 5.57 -24.70
N GLN A 138 -12.23 4.36 -25.21
CA GLN A 138 -12.99 3.17 -24.84
C GLN A 138 -12.79 2.82 -23.36
N ILE A 139 -11.56 2.85 -22.86
CA ILE A 139 -11.27 2.63 -21.44
C ILE A 139 -11.99 3.64 -20.57
N LYS A 140 -11.96 4.93 -20.95
CA LYS A 140 -12.68 5.98 -20.24
C LYS A 140 -14.19 5.71 -20.20
N GLU A 141 -14.79 5.33 -21.31
CA GLU A 141 -16.21 5.00 -21.37
C GLU A 141 -16.56 3.79 -20.49
N VAL A 142 -15.83 2.69 -20.61
CA VAL A 142 -16.08 1.46 -19.85
C VAL A 142 -16.01 1.72 -18.35
N ILE A 143 -14.94 2.37 -17.89
CA ILE A 143 -14.74 2.60 -16.45
C ILE A 143 -15.72 3.65 -15.92
N SER A 144 -16.05 4.68 -16.70
CA SER A 144 -17.07 5.67 -16.29
C SER A 144 -18.46 5.06 -16.16
N LYS A 145 -18.85 4.14 -17.06
CA LYS A 145 -20.14 3.42 -17.01
C LYS A 145 -20.20 2.41 -15.85
N ALA A 146 -19.10 1.71 -15.59
CA ALA A 146 -19.01 0.73 -14.50
C ALA A 146 -19.21 1.36 -13.10
N ARG A 147 -19.00 2.68 -12.97
CA ARG A 147 -19.17 3.41 -11.71
C ARG A 147 -20.52 4.12 -11.55
N LEU A 148 -21.25 4.32 -12.64
CA LEU A 148 -22.64 4.83 -12.61
C LEU A 148 -23.66 3.76 -12.17
N THR A 149 -23.24 2.50 -12.12
CA THR A 149 -24.09 1.34 -11.84
C THR A 149 -23.82 0.69 -10.46
N ALA A 150 -22.92 1.28 -9.66
CA ALA A 150 -22.55 0.84 -8.31
C ALA A 150 -22.78 1.96 -7.29
#